data_AF-A0A353HCC5-F1
#
_entry.id   AF-A0A353HCC5-F1
#
_cell.length_a   1.000
_cell.length_b   1.000
_cell.length_c   1.000
_cell.angle_alpha   90.00
_cell.angle_beta   90.00
_cell.angle_gamma   90.00
#
_symmetry.space_group_name_H-M   'P 1'
#
loop_
_entity.id
_entity.type
_entity.pdbx_description
1 polymer ?
#
loop_
_entity_poly.entity_id
_entity_poly.type
_entity_poly.pdbx_seq_one_letter_code
_entity_poly.pdbx_strand_id
1 'polypeptide(L)'
;MKGFSEQEKNELIEMAKLSKKTGSSLSKVFLEFARKNKRAGGSVRNYYYFLIKNERLDEKELQSKTVEPFTKCETVEIIEKILTGTANGKSVRRVIDELSFGNAKMALRIQNKYRNVISCDRPLVELVMKGLKQKGVSFKNPYENKKEKSAFLYKRLQREINGLFEKIALKEKKINEKLRQRIDELEGELKPEKSKTKDFFPDKQKPDENGGNS
;
A
#
# COMPACT_ATOMS: atom_id res chain seq x y z
N MET A 1 -9.72 4.90 -2.40
CA MET A 1 -10.52 3.93 -3.21
C MET A 1 -11.90 4.53 -3.40
N LYS A 2 -12.40 4.67 -4.64
CA LYS A 2 -13.81 5.06 -4.85
C LYS A 2 -14.69 3.94 -4.31
N GLY A 3 -15.42 4.21 -3.23
CA GLY A 3 -16.42 3.29 -2.69
C GLY A 3 -17.48 2.94 -3.73
N PHE A 4 -18.13 1.79 -3.55
CA PHE A 4 -19.36 1.47 -4.26
C PHE A 4 -20.51 2.16 -3.54
N SER A 5 -21.47 2.71 -4.27
CA SER A 5 -22.68 3.28 -3.68
C SER A 5 -23.62 2.16 -3.19
N GLU A 6 -24.55 2.49 -2.30
CA GLU A 6 -25.61 1.54 -1.88
C GLU A 6 -26.49 1.09 -3.05
N GLN A 7 -26.67 1.96 -4.06
CA GLN A 7 -27.39 1.60 -5.30
C GLN A 7 -26.60 0.57 -6.11
N GLU A 8 -25.29 0.80 -6.32
CA GLU A 8 -24.40 -0.16 -7.01
C GLU A 8 -24.36 -1.50 -6.27
N LYS A 9 -24.40 -1.48 -4.93
CA LYS A 9 -24.45 -2.68 -4.09
C LYS A 9 -25.74 -3.49 -4.31
N ASN A 10 -26.90 -2.85 -4.17
CA ASN A 10 -28.19 -3.53 -4.33
C ASN A 10 -28.36 -4.09 -5.74
N GLU A 11 -27.97 -3.34 -6.77
CA GLU A 11 -28.00 -3.79 -8.15
C GLU A 11 -27.12 -5.04 -8.36
N LEU A 12 -25.91 -5.04 -7.82
CA LEU A 12 -24.98 -6.18 -7.93
C LEU A 12 -25.52 -7.44 -7.26
N ILE A 13 -26.16 -7.31 -6.10
CA ILE A 13 -26.77 -8.43 -5.36
C ILE A 13 -27.94 -9.01 -6.16
N GLU A 14 -28.83 -8.16 -6.68
CA GLU A 14 -29.99 -8.62 -7.46
C GLU A 14 -29.57 -9.30 -8.77
N MET A 15 -28.59 -8.74 -9.48
CA MET A 15 -28.03 -9.40 -10.69
C MET A 15 -27.41 -10.76 -10.36
N ALA A 16 -26.72 -10.88 -9.21
CA ALA A 16 -26.15 -12.15 -8.78
C ALA A 16 -27.23 -13.19 -8.45
N LYS A 17 -28.29 -12.82 -7.74
CA LYS A 17 -29.45 -13.71 -7.46
C LYS A 17 -30.13 -14.17 -8.76
N LEU A 18 -30.35 -13.24 -9.70
CA LEU A 18 -30.97 -13.55 -11.00
C LEU A 18 -30.13 -14.53 -11.82
N SER A 19 -28.80 -14.37 -11.80
CA SER A 19 -27.89 -15.27 -12.51
C SER A 19 -27.96 -16.70 -12.00
N LYS A 20 -28.19 -16.91 -10.70
CA LYS A 20 -28.38 -18.24 -10.14
C LYS A 20 -29.70 -18.87 -10.58
N LYS A 21 -30.80 -18.11 -10.57
CA LYS A 21 -32.12 -18.58 -11.06
C LYS A 21 -32.06 -18.99 -12.53
N THR A 22 -31.28 -18.27 -13.34
CA THR A 22 -31.13 -18.53 -14.79
C THR A 22 -29.98 -19.48 -15.14
N GLY A 23 -29.20 -19.96 -14.16
CA GLY A 23 -28.05 -20.83 -14.37
C GLY A 23 -26.83 -20.15 -15.03
N SER A 24 -26.81 -18.83 -15.12
CA SER A 24 -25.68 -18.07 -15.67
C SER A 24 -24.52 -17.96 -14.68
N SER A 25 -23.28 -17.94 -15.18
CA SER A 25 -22.10 -17.84 -14.32
C SER A 25 -21.94 -16.44 -13.71
N LEU A 26 -21.60 -16.36 -12.42
CA LEU A 26 -21.27 -15.11 -11.72
C LEU A 26 -20.19 -14.28 -12.44
N SER A 27 -19.25 -14.93 -13.13
CA SER A 27 -18.24 -14.24 -13.94
C SER A 27 -18.83 -13.35 -15.04
N LYS A 28 -19.93 -13.78 -15.67
CA LYS A 28 -20.66 -12.98 -16.68
C LYS A 28 -21.32 -11.78 -16.03
N VAL A 29 -21.99 -11.99 -14.90
CA VAL A 29 -22.63 -10.92 -14.10
C VAL A 29 -21.63 -9.83 -13.74
N PHE A 30 -20.46 -10.22 -13.22
CA PHE A 30 -19.44 -9.25 -12.86
C PHE A 30 -18.91 -8.47 -14.05
N LEU A 31 -18.82 -9.10 -15.23
CA LEU A 31 -18.39 -8.42 -16.45
C LEU A 31 -19.44 -7.44 -16.96
N GLU A 32 -20.71 -7.82 -16.94
CA GLU A 32 -21.84 -6.95 -17.32
C GLU A 32 -21.98 -5.75 -16.38
N PHE A 33 -21.95 -6.00 -15.07
CA PHE A 33 -21.97 -4.95 -14.06
C PHE A 33 -20.76 -4.01 -14.19
N ALA A 34 -19.57 -4.57 -14.43
CA ALA A 34 -18.36 -3.78 -14.64
C ALA A 34 -18.46 -2.88 -15.89
N ARG A 35 -19.00 -3.40 -16.99
CA ARG A 35 -19.25 -2.62 -18.21
C ARG A 35 -20.26 -1.51 -17.98
N LYS A 36 -21.39 -1.83 -17.33
CA LYS A 36 -22.47 -0.87 -17.04
C LYS A 36 -21.99 0.29 -16.15
N ASN A 37 -21.26 -0.03 -15.09
CA ASN A 37 -20.79 0.94 -14.09
C ASN A 37 -19.39 1.50 -14.37
N LYS A 38 -18.81 1.22 -15.55
CA LYS A 38 -17.44 1.63 -15.95
C LYS A 38 -16.38 1.29 -14.87
N ARG A 39 -16.52 0.13 -14.23
CA ARG A 39 -15.61 -0.39 -13.21
C ARG A 39 -14.72 -1.49 -13.79
N ALA A 40 -13.59 -1.75 -13.15
CA ALA A 40 -12.77 -2.92 -13.46
C ALA A 40 -13.45 -4.21 -12.94
N GLY A 41 -13.55 -5.25 -13.77
CA GLY A 41 -14.21 -6.52 -13.40
C GLY A 41 -13.62 -7.18 -12.14
N GLY A 42 -12.30 -7.09 -11.94
CA GLY A 42 -11.65 -7.56 -10.71
C GLY A 42 -12.08 -6.79 -9.46
N SER A 43 -12.35 -5.48 -9.58
CA SER A 43 -12.84 -4.66 -8.47
C SER A 43 -14.25 -5.03 -8.07
N VAL A 44 -15.13 -5.29 -9.05
CA VAL A 44 -16.52 -5.72 -8.81
C VAL A 44 -16.55 -7.07 -8.13
N ARG A 45 -15.75 -8.03 -8.63
CA ARG A 45 -15.62 -9.37 -8.03
C ARG A 45 -15.12 -9.30 -6.58
N ASN A 46 -14.07 -8.51 -6.32
CA ASN A 46 -13.51 -8.36 -4.98
C ASN A 46 -14.51 -7.71 -4.02
N TYR A 47 -15.24 -6.69 -4.49
CA TYR A 47 -16.29 -6.04 -3.70
C TYR A 47 -17.43 -7.00 -3.37
N TYR A 48 -17.89 -7.78 -4.35
CA TYR A 48 -18.91 -8.80 -4.13
C TYR A 48 -18.53 -9.82 -3.05
N TYR A 49 -17.31 -10.36 -3.07
CA TYR A 49 -16.87 -11.28 -2.02
C TYR A 49 -16.65 -10.59 -0.67
N PHE A 50 -16.29 -9.30 -0.67
CA PHE A 50 -16.25 -8.50 0.55
C PHE A 50 -17.65 -8.37 1.18
N LEU A 51 -18.70 -8.17 0.37
CA LEU A 51 -20.08 -8.11 0.85
C LEU A 51 -20.52 -9.45 1.46
N ILE A 52 -20.27 -10.57 0.78
CA ILE A 52 -20.59 -11.91 1.31
C ILE A 52 -19.92 -12.14 2.67
N LYS A 53 -18.62 -11.82 2.76
CA LYS A 53 -17.82 -12.08 3.96
C LYS A 53 -18.20 -11.20 5.15
N ASN A 54 -18.48 -9.91 4.93
CA ASN A 54 -18.66 -8.95 6.02
C ASN A 54 -20.13 -8.65 6.35
N GLU A 55 -21.03 -8.74 5.37
CA GLU A 55 -22.45 -8.42 5.55
C GLU A 55 -23.34 -9.67 5.65
N ARG A 56 -22.74 -10.87 5.75
CA ARG A 56 -23.41 -12.17 5.94
C ARG A 56 -24.60 -12.39 5.01
N LEU A 57 -24.49 -11.96 3.74
CA LEU A 57 -25.41 -12.38 2.69
C LEU A 57 -25.40 -13.92 2.66
N ASP A 58 -26.57 -14.56 2.70
CA ASP A 58 -26.71 -16.01 2.90
C ASP A 58 -25.76 -16.83 2.03
N GLU A 59 -24.70 -17.36 2.64
CA GLU A 59 -23.64 -18.11 1.95
C GLU A 59 -24.19 -19.36 1.25
N LYS A 60 -25.31 -19.90 1.74
CA LYS A 60 -26.00 -21.07 1.18
C LYS A 60 -26.67 -20.76 -0.17
N GLU A 61 -26.98 -19.50 -0.46
CA GLU A 61 -27.65 -19.13 -1.69
C GLU A 61 -26.68 -18.94 -2.87
N LEU A 62 -25.36 -19.03 -2.71
CA LEU A 62 -24.43 -18.51 -3.74
C LEU A 62 -23.20 -19.40 -4.05
N GLN A 63 -23.18 -20.66 -3.60
CA GLN A 63 -22.04 -21.56 -3.85
C GLN A 63 -22.05 -22.11 -5.28
N SER A 64 -21.03 -21.76 -6.06
CA SER A 64 -20.60 -22.57 -7.21
C SER A 64 -20.02 -23.90 -6.73
N LYS A 65 -20.15 -24.98 -7.53
CA LYS A 65 -19.59 -26.34 -7.29
C LYS A 65 -18.46 -26.36 -6.25
N THR A 66 -18.71 -27.09 -5.15
CA THR A 66 -17.79 -27.26 -4.01
C THR A 66 -16.39 -27.57 -4.51
N VAL A 67 -15.43 -26.70 -4.19
CA VAL A 67 -14.02 -26.94 -4.47
C VAL A 67 -13.52 -27.84 -3.37
N GLU A 68 -13.09 -29.06 -3.72
CA GLU A 68 -12.49 -29.98 -2.74
C GLU A 68 -11.31 -29.31 -2.03
N PRO A 69 -11.25 -29.33 -0.69
CA PRO A 69 -10.13 -28.78 0.06
C PRO A 69 -8.89 -29.66 -0.10
N PHE A 70 -7.70 -29.05 -0.08
CA PHE A 70 -6.46 -29.83 0.02
C PHE A 70 -6.38 -30.51 1.38
N THR A 71 -6.07 -31.80 1.37
CA THR A 71 -5.75 -32.59 2.55
C THR A 71 -4.46 -32.09 3.22
N LYS A 72 -4.22 -32.53 4.47
CA LYS A 72 -2.98 -32.20 5.19
C LYS A 72 -1.75 -32.76 4.48
N CYS A 73 -1.82 -33.99 3.97
CA CYS A 73 -0.71 -34.63 3.24
C CYS A 73 -0.39 -33.88 1.95
N GLU A 74 -1.39 -33.56 1.12
CA GLU A 74 -1.18 -32.75 -0.09
C GLU A 74 -0.59 -31.38 0.23
N THR A 75 -1.03 -30.77 1.35
CA THR A 75 -0.48 -29.49 1.79
C THR A 75 1.01 -29.62 2.10
N VAL A 76 1.40 -30.64 2.86
CA VAL A 76 2.81 -30.90 3.20
C VAL A 76 3.63 -31.12 1.94
N GLU A 77 3.16 -31.94 1.01
CA GLU A 77 3.85 -32.21 -0.25
C GLU A 77 4.02 -30.95 -1.11
N ILE A 78 3.00 -30.11 -1.19
CA ILE A 78 3.06 -28.82 -1.89
C ILE A 78 4.15 -27.94 -1.28
N ILE A 79 4.18 -27.81 0.06
CA ILE A 79 5.21 -27.00 0.73
C ILE A 79 6.58 -27.61 0.47
N GLU A 80 6.75 -28.93 0.69
CA GLU A 80 8.01 -29.63 0.52
C GLU A 80 8.60 -29.42 -0.89
N LYS A 81 7.79 -29.61 -1.94
CA LYS A 81 8.22 -29.43 -3.33
C LYS A 81 8.54 -27.97 -3.66
N ILE A 82 7.79 -27.00 -3.12
CA ILE A 82 8.09 -25.57 -3.34
C ILE A 82 9.38 -25.16 -2.64
N LEU A 83 9.61 -25.55 -1.39
CA LEU A 83 10.81 -25.17 -0.64
C LEU A 83 12.08 -25.79 -1.23
N THR A 84 12.01 -27.05 -1.68
CA THR A 84 13.14 -27.74 -2.34
C THR A 84 13.36 -27.23 -3.75
N GLY A 85 12.31 -27.05 -4.54
CA GLY A 85 12.41 -26.50 -5.90
C GLY A 85 13.01 -25.09 -5.92
N THR A 86 12.71 -24.27 -4.91
CA THR A 86 13.30 -22.92 -4.78
C THR A 86 14.75 -22.93 -4.31
N ALA A 87 15.20 -23.95 -3.59
CA ALA A 87 16.62 -24.16 -3.30
C ALA A 87 17.40 -24.53 -4.57
N ASN A 88 16.77 -25.26 -5.48
CA ASN A 88 17.32 -25.61 -6.80
C ASN A 88 17.25 -24.47 -7.84
N GLY A 89 17.03 -23.21 -7.40
CA GLY A 89 17.00 -22.04 -8.26
C GLY A 89 15.72 -21.83 -9.06
N LYS A 90 14.69 -22.68 -8.91
CA LYS A 90 13.40 -22.46 -9.56
C LYS A 90 12.60 -21.37 -8.86
N SER A 91 11.85 -20.58 -9.61
CA SER A 91 10.88 -19.65 -9.02
C SER A 91 9.70 -20.44 -8.42
N VAL A 92 9.09 -19.91 -7.36
CA VAL A 92 7.87 -20.50 -6.75
C VAL A 92 6.80 -20.76 -7.82
N ARG A 93 6.63 -19.80 -8.75
CA ARG A 93 5.66 -19.92 -9.85
C ARG A 93 5.97 -21.11 -10.75
N ARG A 94 7.23 -21.28 -11.16
CA ARG A 94 7.65 -22.39 -12.01
C ARG A 94 7.38 -23.75 -11.34
N VAL A 95 7.68 -23.88 -10.05
CA VAL A 95 7.39 -25.11 -9.31
C VAL A 95 5.89 -25.38 -9.25
N ILE A 96 5.07 -24.35 -9.03
CA ILE A 96 3.61 -24.47 -9.02
C ILE A 96 3.08 -24.90 -10.40
N ASP A 97 3.61 -24.31 -11.47
CA ASP A 97 3.22 -24.66 -12.84
C ASP A 97 3.55 -26.14 -13.13
N GLU A 98 4.73 -26.61 -12.73
CA GLU A 98 5.14 -28.03 -12.78
C GLU A 98 4.18 -28.93 -11.96
N LEU A 99 3.82 -28.53 -10.73
CA LEU A 99 2.90 -29.29 -9.86
C LEU A 99 1.46 -29.36 -10.40
N SER A 100 1.07 -28.34 -11.15
CA SER A 100 -0.27 -28.24 -11.72
C SER A 100 -0.42 -28.94 -13.07
N PHE A 101 0.68 -29.48 -13.63
CA PHE A 101 0.71 -30.07 -14.98
C PHE A 101 0.10 -29.13 -16.05
N GLY A 102 0.38 -27.83 -15.94
CA GLY A 102 -0.16 -26.82 -16.86
C GLY A 102 -1.64 -26.43 -16.64
N ASN A 103 -2.33 -27.02 -15.65
CA ASN A 103 -3.71 -26.64 -15.34
C ASN A 103 -3.75 -25.32 -14.55
N ALA A 104 -4.11 -24.23 -15.24
CA ALA A 104 -4.19 -22.89 -14.66
C ALA A 104 -5.08 -22.79 -13.41
N LYS A 105 -6.19 -23.55 -13.36
CA LYS A 105 -7.10 -23.55 -12.20
C LYS A 105 -6.43 -24.23 -11.00
N MET A 106 -5.71 -25.32 -11.23
CA MET A 106 -4.95 -26.00 -10.18
C MET A 106 -3.76 -25.17 -9.72
N ALA A 107 -3.00 -24.56 -10.63
CA ALA A 107 -1.89 -23.66 -10.33
C ALA A 107 -2.32 -22.54 -9.37
N LEU A 108 -3.46 -21.89 -9.65
CA LEU A 108 -4.01 -20.85 -8.79
C LEU A 108 -4.42 -21.39 -7.40
N ARG A 109 -4.97 -22.60 -7.33
CA ARG A 109 -5.31 -23.24 -6.05
C ARG A 109 -4.07 -23.54 -5.23
N ILE A 110 -3.04 -24.12 -5.83
CA ILE A 110 -1.75 -24.41 -5.18
C ILE A 110 -1.09 -23.10 -4.71
N GLN A 111 -1.10 -22.06 -5.56
CA GLN A 111 -0.56 -20.75 -5.20
C GLN A 111 -1.29 -20.15 -3.99
N ASN A 112 -2.63 -20.16 -4.00
CA ASN A 112 -3.43 -19.66 -2.88
C ASN A 112 -3.18 -20.47 -1.61
N LYS A 113 -3.09 -21.80 -1.73
CA LYS A 113 -2.81 -22.68 -0.61
C LYS A 113 -1.43 -22.41 -0.02
N TYR A 114 -0.39 -22.33 -0.84
CA TYR A 114 0.97 -21.98 -0.41
C TYR A 114 0.99 -20.64 0.31
N ARG A 115 0.41 -19.59 -0.28
CA ARG A 115 0.36 -18.25 0.34
C ARG A 115 -0.33 -18.26 1.70
N ASN A 116 -1.46 -18.96 1.80
CA ASN A 116 -2.22 -19.05 3.04
C ASN A 116 -1.44 -19.81 4.12
N VAL A 117 -0.80 -20.93 3.79
CA VAL A 117 -0.02 -21.73 4.74
C VAL A 117 1.18 -20.93 5.26
N ILE A 118 1.94 -20.29 4.37
CA ILE A 118 3.08 -19.45 4.79
C ILE A 118 2.65 -18.32 5.74
N SER A 119 1.45 -17.76 5.54
CA SER A 119 0.95 -16.62 6.31
C SER A 119 0.26 -17.00 7.62
N CYS A 120 -0.49 -18.10 7.63
CA CYS A 120 -1.39 -18.45 8.73
C CYS A 120 -0.97 -19.73 9.49
N ASP A 121 -0.15 -20.59 8.91
CA ASP A 121 0.21 -21.89 9.49
C ASP A 121 1.73 -22.09 9.48
N ARG A 122 2.41 -21.23 10.24
CA ARG A 122 3.85 -21.29 10.44
C ARG A 122 4.33 -22.59 11.09
N PRO A 123 3.65 -23.17 12.11
CA PRO A 123 4.09 -24.42 12.73
C PRO A 123 4.18 -25.57 11.73
N LEU A 124 3.24 -25.69 10.78
CA LEU A 124 3.30 -26.70 9.73
C LEU A 124 4.54 -26.52 8.85
N VAL A 125 4.85 -25.28 8.45
CA VAL A 125 6.02 -24.99 7.60
C VAL A 125 7.32 -25.33 8.32
N GLU A 126 7.43 -25.00 9.60
CA GLU A 126 8.59 -25.35 10.43
C GLU A 126 8.75 -26.86 10.58
N LEU A 127 7.64 -27.61 10.72
CA LEU A 127 7.66 -29.08 10.72
C LEU A 127 8.20 -29.64 9.40
N VAL A 128 7.73 -29.13 8.26
CA VAL A 128 8.22 -29.54 6.93
C VAL A 128 9.70 -29.23 6.77
N MET A 129 10.14 -28.03 7.18
CA MET A 129 11.56 -27.65 7.17
C MET A 129 12.41 -28.57 8.05
N LYS A 130 11.92 -28.94 9.24
CA LYS A 130 12.61 -29.89 10.13
C LYS A 130 12.73 -31.27 9.48
N GLY A 131 11.66 -31.75 8.85
CA GLY A 131 11.66 -33.01 8.10
C GLY A 131 12.68 -32.99 6.94
N LEU A 132 12.71 -31.91 6.16
CA LEU A 132 13.68 -31.74 5.08
C LEU A 132 15.13 -31.69 5.60
N LYS A 133 15.37 -31.00 6.72
CA LYS A 133 16.67 -30.95 7.38
C LYS A 133 17.13 -32.34 7.84
N GLN A 134 16.23 -33.14 8.42
CA GLN A 134 16.52 -34.51 8.82
C GLN A 134 16.84 -35.42 7.62
N LYS A 135 16.16 -35.21 6.49
CA LYS A 135 16.44 -35.92 5.23
C LYS A 135 17.74 -35.45 4.52
N GLY A 136 18.40 -34.39 5.02
CA GLY A 136 19.59 -33.82 4.39
C GLY A 136 19.31 -33.14 3.04
N VAL A 137 18.06 -32.77 2.77
CA VAL A 137 17.66 -32.16 1.50
C VAL A 137 17.81 -30.65 1.60
N SER A 138 18.39 -30.01 0.56
CA SER A 138 18.48 -28.55 0.47
C SER A 138 17.09 -27.93 0.29
N PHE A 139 16.77 -26.91 1.09
CA PHE A 139 15.50 -26.19 1.02
C PHE A 139 15.69 -24.71 1.32
N LYS A 140 14.82 -23.87 0.76
CA LYS A 140 14.84 -22.43 1.01
C LYS A 140 13.89 -22.07 2.15
N ASN A 141 14.39 -21.34 3.15
CA ASN A 141 13.55 -20.84 4.23
C ASN A 141 12.68 -19.65 3.74
N PRO A 142 11.33 -19.76 3.76
CA PRO A 142 10.45 -18.69 3.28
C PRO A 142 10.46 -17.46 4.20
N TYR A 143 10.98 -17.56 5.42
CA TYR A 143 10.95 -16.51 6.44
C TYR A 143 12.26 -15.71 6.57
N GLU A 144 13.38 -16.19 6.04
CA GLU A 144 14.69 -15.49 6.09
C GLU A 144 14.65 -14.13 5.36
N ASN A 145 14.03 -14.09 4.18
CA ASN A 145 14.09 -12.94 3.28
C ASN A 145 13.17 -11.75 3.67
N LYS A 146 12.38 -11.86 4.74
CA LYS A 146 11.49 -10.75 5.14
C LYS A 146 12.28 -9.54 5.65
N LYS A 147 13.36 -9.78 6.41
CA LYS A 147 14.19 -8.71 6.98
C LYS A 147 14.96 -7.92 5.92
N GLU A 148 15.50 -8.60 4.90
CA GLU A 148 16.23 -7.95 3.81
C GLU A 148 15.31 -7.11 2.91
N LYS A 149 14.10 -7.61 2.61
CA LYS A 149 13.11 -6.85 1.84
C LYS A 149 12.63 -5.61 2.58
N SER A 150 12.39 -5.70 3.90
CA SER A 150 12.08 -4.52 4.70
C SER A 150 13.25 -3.53 4.74
N ALA A 151 14.49 -4.01 4.82
CA ALA A 151 15.68 -3.15 4.80
C ALA A 151 15.84 -2.41 3.46
N PHE A 152 15.60 -3.09 2.33
CA PHE A 152 15.61 -2.44 1.02
C PHE A 152 14.51 -1.38 0.88
N LEU A 153 13.30 -1.70 1.32
CA LEU A 153 12.16 -0.77 1.28
C LEU A 153 12.42 0.45 2.18
N TYR A 154 12.99 0.23 3.36
CA TYR A 154 13.39 1.28 4.29
C TYR A 154 14.46 2.20 3.67
N LYS A 155 15.51 1.63 3.04
CA LYS A 155 16.53 2.41 2.32
C LYS A 155 15.96 3.22 1.15
N ARG A 156 14.93 2.72 0.47
CA ARG A 156 14.24 3.47 -0.58
C ARG A 156 13.44 4.62 -0.01
N LEU A 157 12.65 4.37 1.03
CA LEU A 157 11.87 5.38 1.72
C LEU A 157 12.75 6.49 2.29
N GLN A 158 13.88 6.12 2.89
CA GLN A 158 14.87 7.06 3.42
C GLN A 158 15.42 7.99 2.33
N ARG A 159 15.72 7.46 1.13
CA ARG A 159 16.14 8.29 -0.01
C ARG A 159 15.06 9.26 -0.47
N GLU A 160 13.81 8.80 -0.54
CA GLU A 160 12.68 9.66 -0.90
C GLU A 160 12.48 10.78 0.13
N ILE A 161 12.55 10.44 1.43
CA ILE A 161 12.47 11.41 2.53
C ILE A 161 13.60 12.45 2.42
N ASN A 162 14.85 12.01 2.24
CA ASN A 162 15.99 12.93 2.12
C ASN A 162 15.84 13.87 0.92
N GLY A 163 15.41 13.37 -0.24
CA GLY A 163 15.17 14.20 -1.42
C GLY A 163 14.04 15.22 -1.23
N LEU A 164 13.04 14.92 -0.38
CA LEU A 164 12.02 15.89 0.01
C LEU A 164 12.59 16.95 0.96
N PHE A 165 13.40 16.55 1.94
CA PHE A 165 14.08 17.49 2.84
C PHE A 165 14.97 18.48 2.08
N GLU A 166 15.77 18.02 1.11
CA GLU A 166 16.59 18.88 0.28
C GLU A 166 15.77 19.90 -0.52
N LYS A 167 14.63 19.46 -1.09
CA LYS A 167 13.71 20.36 -1.81
C LYS A 167 13.09 21.41 -0.89
N ILE A 168 12.74 21.05 0.33
CA ILE A 168 12.19 21.98 1.32
C ILE A 168 13.27 22.99 1.71
N ALA A 169 14.48 22.53 2.03
CA ALA A 169 15.61 23.41 2.38
C ALA A 169 15.94 24.40 1.25
N LEU A 170 15.91 23.96 -0.02
CA LEU A 170 16.11 24.85 -1.17
C LEU A 170 14.99 25.89 -1.31
N LYS A 171 13.73 25.52 -1.07
CA LYS A 171 12.61 26.47 -1.08
C LYS A 171 12.73 27.48 0.06
N GLU A 172 13.07 27.02 1.26
CA GLU A 172 13.26 27.86 2.44
C GLU A 172 14.39 28.87 2.22
N LYS A 173 15.52 28.44 1.67
CA LYS A 173 16.62 29.34 1.30
C LYS A 173 16.18 30.43 0.32
N LYS A 174 15.45 30.07 -0.73
CA LYS A 174 14.91 31.05 -1.70
C LYS A 174 13.92 32.02 -1.08
N ILE A 175 13.08 31.56 -0.16
CA ILE A 175 12.13 32.42 0.55
C ILE A 175 12.90 33.39 1.46
N ASN A 176 13.90 32.90 2.19
CA ASN A 176 14.73 33.72 3.07
C ASN A 176 15.54 34.77 2.29
N GLU A 177 16.06 34.43 1.11
CA GLU A 177 16.72 35.39 0.21
C GLU A 177 15.76 36.50 -0.24
N LYS A 178 14.53 36.13 -0.65
CA LYS A 178 13.51 37.12 -1.01
C LYS A 178 13.08 38.00 0.16
N LEU A 179 12.96 37.43 1.36
CA LEU A 179 12.62 38.20 2.57
C LEU A 179 13.73 39.19 2.91
N ARG A 180 15.00 38.80 2.80
CA ARG A 180 16.14 39.69 3.00
C ARG A 180 16.16 40.83 1.99
N GLN A 181 15.96 40.53 0.71
CA GLN A 181 15.85 41.56 -0.33
C GLN A 181 14.71 42.55 -0.03
N ARG A 182 13.55 42.06 0.43
CA ARG A 182 12.43 42.93 0.78
C ARG A 182 12.69 43.78 2.02
N ILE A 183 13.41 43.24 3.01
CA ILE A 183 13.87 44.01 4.18
C ILE A 183 14.80 45.13 3.72
N ASP A 184 15.79 44.83 2.88
CA ASP A 184 16.74 45.84 2.37
C ASP A 184 16.04 46.95 1.57
N GLU A 185 15.06 46.59 0.72
CA GLU A 185 14.21 47.55 -0.02
C GLU A 185 13.43 48.46 0.93
N LEU A 186 12.72 47.88 1.90
CA LEU A 186 11.92 48.62 2.88
C LEU A 186 12.79 49.52 3.76
N GLU A 187 13.98 49.08 4.16
CA GLU A 187 14.94 49.92 4.89
C GLU A 187 15.47 51.08 4.03
N GLY A 188 15.63 50.85 2.73
CA GLY A 188 15.95 51.89 1.74
C GLY A 188 14.85 52.93 1.59
N GLU A 189 13.58 52.50 1.55
CA GLU A 189 12.39 53.36 1.49
C GLU A 189 12.15 54.13 2.80
N LEU A 190 12.49 53.56 3.95
CA LEU A 190 12.30 54.19 5.27
C LEU A 190 13.38 55.25 5.59
N LYS A 191 14.57 55.18 4.97
CA LYS A 191 15.64 56.18 5.13
C LYS A 191 15.21 57.61 4.76
N PRO A 192 14.57 57.87 3.60
CA PRO A 192 14.10 59.21 3.23
C PRO A 192 12.87 59.68 4.02
N GLU A 193 12.05 58.78 4.59
CA GLU A 193 10.95 59.19 5.49
C GLU A 193 11.44 59.59 6.87
N LYS A 194 12.51 58.96 7.39
CA LYS A 194 13.18 59.37 8.63
C LYS A 194 13.90 60.72 8.53
N SER A 195 14.42 61.07 7.34
CA SER A 195 14.95 62.43 7.11
C SER A 195 13.82 63.46 7.05
N LYS A 196 12.72 63.17 6.35
CA LYS A 196 11.54 64.06 6.28
C LYS A 196 10.83 64.27 7.62
N THR A 197 10.82 63.27 8.51
CA THR A 197 10.24 63.40 9.86
C THR A 197 11.15 64.14 10.84
N LYS A 198 12.47 64.06 10.68
CA LYS A 198 13.43 64.95 11.39
C LYS A 198 13.27 66.41 10.96
N ASP A 199 12.94 66.66 9.70
CA ASP A 199 12.66 68.01 9.19
C ASP A 199 11.29 68.56 9.65
N PHE A 200 10.34 67.69 10.05
CA PHE A 200 8.99 68.09 10.46
C PHE A 200 8.80 68.25 11.98
N PHE A 201 9.65 67.63 12.80
CA PHE A 201 9.70 67.85 14.25
C PHE A 201 11.12 68.22 14.67
N PRO A 202 11.52 69.51 14.58
CA PRO A 202 12.75 69.96 15.20
C PRO A 202 12.66 69.72 16.70
N ASP A 203 13.78 69.30 17.29
CA ASP A 203 13.95 69.09 18.73
C ASP A 203 13.28 70.22 19.51
N LYS A 204 12.31 69.87 20.37
CA LYS A 204 11.86 70.80 21.41
C LYS A 204 13.09 71.14 22.24
N GLN A 205 13.49 72.41 22.20
CA GLN A 205 14.54 72.99 23.04
C GLN A 205 14.36 72.46 24.47
N LYS A 206 15.39 71.75 24.98
CA LYS A 206 15.52 71.55 26.41
C LYS A 206 15.66 72.94 27.06
N PRO A 207 14.91 73.24 28.12
CA PRO A 207 15.11 74.49 28.86
C PRO A 207 16.51 74.49 29.47
N ASP A 208 17.17 75.65 29.36
CA ASP A 208 18.48 75.93 29.92
C ASP A 208 18.46 75.77 31.45
N GLU A 209 19.07 74.69 31.97
CA GLU A 209 19.49 74.65 33.36
C GLU A 209 20.83 75.36 33.50
N ASN A 210 20.74 76.67 33.70
CA ASN A 210 21.79 77.48 34.31
C ASN A 210 21.88 77.11 35.80
N GLY A 211 22.85 76.27 36.15
CA GLY A 211 23.21 75.96 37.54
C GLY A 211 24.70 76.17 37.73
N GLY A 212 25.07 77.39 38.14
CA GLY A 212 26.44 77.84 38.31
C GLY A 212 27.25 77.09 39.38
N ASN A 213 28.56 77.09 39.15
CA ASN A 213 29.62 76.83 40.13
C ASN A 213 29.47 77.71 41.38
N SER A 214 29.48 77.09 42.56
CA SER A 214 30.45 77.28 43.67
C SER A 214 29.94 76.64 44.95
#